data_AF-A0A7S3PL92-F1
#
_entry.id   AF-A0A7S3PL92-F1
#
_cell.length_a   1.000
_cell.length_b   1.000
_cell.length_c   1.000
_cell.angle_alpha   90.00
_cell.angle_beta   90.00
_cell.angle_gamma   90.00
#
_symmetry.space_group_name_H-M   'P 1'
#
loop_
_entity.id
_entity.type
_entity.pdbx_description
1 polymer ?
#
loop_
_entity_poly.entity_id
_entity_poly.type
_entity_poly.pdbx_seq_one_letter_code
_entity_poly.pdbx_strand_id
1 'polypeptide(L)'
;MFLALALVYSDYYKPTIAEIQKEIEYDSKILSATLIATGSSSAKLGVSLVDVFLTKNGIGAATIIGSGIFNTLVVVGIVSFHSVREIDGAPFYLNIWATCRDTIFNVISLTGLGWILLNEGLECVLADDNDQIYTNSSNQVKQFLLIIN
;
A
#
# COMPACT_ATOMS: atom_id res chain seq x y z
N MET A 1 18.15 9.09 -6.81
CA MET A 1 17.29 8.90 -5.62
C MET A 1 17.26 7.45 -5.14
N PHE A 2 16.96 6.46 -6.00
CA PHE A 2 16.94 5.03 -5.61
C PHE A 2 18.24 4.51 -4.98
N LEU A 3 19.41 4.89 -5.50
CA LEU A 3 20.70 4.49 -4.93
C LEU A 3 20.91 5.04 -3.52
N ALA A 4 20.50 6.28 -3.26
CA ALA A 4 20.57 6.88 -1.94
C ALA A 4 19.66 6.14 -0.93
N LEU A 5 18.44 5.78 -1.35
CA LEU A 5 17.54 4.95 -0.53
C LEU A 5 18.11 3.56 -0.26
N ALA A 6 18.76 2.93 -1.26
CA ALA A 6 19.40 1.64 -1.09
C ALA A 6 20.58 1.69 -0.11
N LEU A 7 21.38 2.76 -0.17
CA LEU A 7 22.46 2.99 0.81
C LEU A 7 21.90 3.24 2.21
N VAL A 8 20.87 4.08 2.35
CA VAL A 8 20.21 4.30 3.65
C VAL A 8 19.64 3.01 4.21
N TYR A 9 19.01 2.19 3.37
CA TYR A 9 18.50 0.90 3.77
C TYR A 9 19.62 -0.06 4.23
N SER A 10 20.72 -0.13 3.48
CA SER A 10 21.84 -1.00 3.82
C SER A 10 22.57 -0.56 5.09
N ASP A 11 22.90 0.73 5.19
CA ASP A 11 23.84 1.24 6.18
C ASP A 11 23.15 1.70 7.47
N TYR A 12 21.85 2.01 7.42
CA TYR A 12 21.08 2.45 8.60
C TYR A 12 19.94 1.50 8.97
N TYR A 13 19.11 1.09 8.01
CA TYR A 13 17.93 0.28 8.34
C TYR A 13 18.30 -1.11 8.87
N LYS A 14 19.13 -1.87 8.15
CA LYS A 14 19.55 -3.22 8.58
C LYS A 14 20.18 -3.25 9.99
N PRO A 15 21.20 -2.44 10.32
CA PRO A 15 21.79 -2.47 11.65
C PRO A 15 20.83 -1.99 12.74
N THR A 16 19.94 -1.04 12.44
CA THR A 16 18.93 -0.58 13.41
C THR A 16 17.97 -1.69 13.81
N ILE A 17 17.49 -2.49 12.85
CA ILE A 17 16.62 -3.64 13.16
C ILE A 17 17.39 -4.69 13.97
N ALA A 18 18.66 -4.93 13.64
CA ALA A 18 19.48 -5.88 14.39
C ALA A 18 19.68 -5.45 15.85
N GLU A 19 19.83 -4.15 16.11
CA GLU A 19 19.94 -3.63 17.49
C GLU A 19 18.61 -3.75 18.24
N ILE A 20 17.49 -3.38 17.61
CA ILE A 20 16.15 -3.53 18.20
C ILE A 20 15.86 -5.00 18.55
N GLN A 21 16.31 -5.93 17.70
CA GLN A 21 16.14 -7.35 17.93
C GLN A 21 16.99 -7.89 19.09
N LYS A 22 18.06 -7.22 19.51
CA LYS A 22 18.80 -7.63 20.72
C LYS A 22 17.99 -7.37 22.00
N GLU A 23 17.18 -6.33 21.98
CA GLU A 23 16.32 -5.93 23.11
C GLU A 23 14.98 -6.69 23.13
N ILE A 24 14.58 -7.28 22.01
CA ILE A 24 13.32 -7.99 21.84
C ILE A 24 13.60 -9.44 21.44
N GLU A 25 13.24 -10.41 22.27
CA GLU A 25 13.35 -11.86 21.97
C GLU A 25 12.35 -12.32 20.88
N TYR A 26 12.40 -11.72 19.69
CA TYR A 26 11.59 -12.09 18.53
C TYR A 26 12.47 -12.49 17.34
N ASP A 27 11.88 -13.31 16.46
CA ASP A 27 12.52 -13.72 15.22
C ASP A 27 12.78 -12.53 14.28
N SER A 28 14.02 -12.45 13.78
CA SER A 28 14.51 -11.35 12.93
C SER A 28 13.65 -11.15 11.69
N LYS A 29 13.19 -12.25 11.09
CA LYS A 29 12.44 -12.21 9.83
C LYS A 29 11.04 -11.64 10.07
N ILE A 30 10.41 -11.97 11.19
CA ILE A 30 9.08 -11.48 11.54
C ILE A 30 9.14 -9.99 11.88
N LEU A 31 10.10 -9.58 12.72
CA LEU A 31 10.26 -8.18 13.12
C LEU A 31 10.54 -7.28 11.91
N SER A 32 11.49 -7.67 11.06
CA SER A 32 11.83 -6.93 9.85
C SER A 32 10.67 -6.89 8.84
N ALA A 33 9.96 -8.00 8.62
CA ALA A 33 8.81 -8.04 7.71
C ALA A 33 7.68 -7.12 8.17
N THR A 34 7.35 -7.15 9.48
CA THR A 34 6.31 -6.29 10.05
C THR A 34 6.69 -4.82 9.93
N LEU A 35 7.92 -4.43 10.26
CA LEU A 35 8.34 -3.03 10.17
C LEU A 35 8.31 -2.49 8.73
N ILE A 36 8.72 -3.30 7.74
CA ILE A 36 8.60 -2.94 6.33
C ILE A 36 7.12 -2.76 5.94
N ALA A 37 6.25 -3.66 6.38
CA ALA A 37 4.82 -3.59 6.11
C ALA A 37 4.16 -2.36 6.76
N THR A 38 4.44 -2.10 8.04
CA THR A 38 3.93 -0.94 8.78
C THR A 38 4.44 0.37 8.18
N GLY A 39 5.71 0.45 7.82
CA GLY A 39 6.29 1.61 7.15
C GLY A 39 5.58 1.92 5.83
N SER A 40 5.38 0.92 4.98
CA SER A 40 4.66 1.06 3.71
C SER A 40 3.22 1.55 3.89
N SER A 41 2.48 1.01 4.87
CA SER A 41 1.12 1.45 5.16
C SER A 41 1.06 2.88 5.71
N SER A 42 1.99 3.26 6.59
CA SER A 42 2.04 4.61 7.16
C SER A 42 2.25 5.70 6.09
N ALA A 43 3.08 5.43 5.08
CA ALA A 43 3.30 6.35 3.97
C ALA A 43 2.03 6.53 3.13
N LYS A 44 1.29 5.46 2.86
CA LYS A 44 0.00 5.51 2.15
C LYS A 44 -1.05 6.29 2.94
N LEU A 45 -1.10 6.09 4.26
CA LEU A 45 -1.96 6.87 5.15
C LEU A 45 -1.59 8.35 5.11
N GLY A 46 -0.30 8.70 5.12
CA GLY A 46 0.17 10.09 5.00
C GLY A 46 -0.27 10.74 3.69
N VAL A 47 -0.14 10.05 2.56
CA VAL A 47 -0.60 10.55 1.25
C VAL A 47 -2.12 10.74 1.24
N SER A 48 -2.88 9.79 1.80
CA SER A 48 -4.34 9.90 1.91
C SER A 48 -4.76 11.07 2.81
N LEU A 49 -4.06 11.28 3.92
CA LEU A 49 -4.29 12.40 4.82
C LEU A 49 -4.07 13.73 4.10
N VAL A 50 -2.93 13.87 3.42
CA VAL A 50 -2.60 15.07 2.64
C VAL A 50 -3.63 15.31 1.53
N ASP A 51 -4.10 14.26 0.85
CA ASP A 51 -5.12 14.38 -0.20
C ASP A 51 -6.46 14.90 0.33
N VAL A 52 -6.89 14.40 1.48
CA VAL A 52 -8.12 14.84 2.15
C VAL A 52 -8.03 16.30 2.62
N PHE A 53 -6.89 16.72 3.15
CA PHE A 53 -6.75 18.07 3.71
C PHE A 53 -6.36 19.15 2.70
N LEU A 54 -5.48 18.86 1.74
CA LEU A 54 -4.93 19.87 0.82
C LEU A 54 -5.65 19.89 -0.52
N THR A 55 -5.74 18.74 -1.19
CA THR A 55 -6.12 18.70 -2.61
C THR A 55 -7.64 18.59 -2.80
N LYS A 56 -8.35 17.88 -1.91
CA LYS A 56 -9.81 17.64 -1.97
C LYS A 56 -10.33 17.09 -3.31
N ASN A 57 -9.44 16.57 -4.17
CA ASN A 57 -9.75 16.23 -5.55
C ASN A 57 -9.59 14.72 -5.84
N GLY A 58 -9.39 13.88 -4.80
CA GLY A 58 -9.22 12.44 -4.95
C GLY A 58 -7.97 12.00 -5.73
N ILE A 59 -7.05 12.93 -6.01
CA ILE A 59 -5.82 12.69 -6.78
C ILE A 59 -4.87 11.77 -6.00
N GLY A 60 -4.87 11.87 -4.67
CA GLY A 60 -4.10 10.99 -3.79
C GLY A 60 -4.60 9.56 -3.81
N ALA A 61 -5.91 9.32 -3.87
CA ALA A 61 -6.45 7.97 -4.02
C ALA A 61 -5.98 7.30 -5.33
N ALA A 62 -6.04 8.03 -6.46
CA ALA A 62 -5.50 7.56 -7.74
C ALA A 62 -3.99 7.27 -7.68
N THR A 63 -3.22 8.10 -6.96
CA THR A 63 -1.78 7.93 -6.77
C THR A 63 -1.45 6.69 -5.91
N ILE A 64 -2.22 6.42 -4.86
CA ILE A 64 -2.06 5.23 -4.02
C ILE A 64 -2.33 3.96 -4.83
N ILE A 65 -3.40 3.96 -5.63
CA ILE A 65 -3.74 2.81 -6.50
C ILE A 65 -2.64 2.57 -7.53
N GLY A 66 -2.24 3.62 -8.27
CA GLY A 66 -1.21 3.53 -9.30
C GLY A 66 0.13 3.05 -8.74
N SER A 67 0.57 3.61 -7.61
CA SER A 67 1.83 3.21 -6.96
C SER A 67 1.78 1.77 -6.41
N GLY A 68 0.63 1.30 -5.92
CA GLY A 68 0.45 -0.08 -5.47
C GLY A 68 0.56 -1.11 -6.59
N ILE A 69 -0.06 -0.83 -7.74
CA ILE A 69 0.00 -1.68 -8.93
C ILE A 69 1.43 -1.75 -9.47
N PHE A 70 2.08 -0.59 -9.63
CA PHE A 70 3.46 -0.51 -10.11
C PHE A 70 4.43 -1.24 -9.20
N ASN A 71 4.36 -1.01 -7.88
CA ASN A 71 5.25 -1.65 -6.92
C ASN A 71 5.12 -3.18 -6.95
N THR A 72 3.89 -3.70 -7.05
CA THR A 72 3.67 -5.15 -7.09
C THR A 72 4.21 -5.77 -8.37
N LEU A 73 3.92 -5.17 -9.53
CA LEU A 73 4.40 -5.66 -10.83
C LEU A 73 5.93 -5.62 -10.93
N VAL A 74 6.55 -4.52 -10.52
CA VAL A 74 8.00 -4.33 -10.62
C VAL A 74 8.74 -5.23 -9.63
N VAL A 75 8.28 -5.32 -8.38
CA VAL A 75 8.91 -6.20 -7.37
C VAL A 75 8.79 -7.66 -7.79
N VAL A 76 7.59 -8.12 -8.18
CA VAL A 76 7.41 -9.51 -8.64
C VAL A 76 8.22 -9.77 -9.91
N GLY A 77 8.26 -8.83 -10.86
CA GLY A 77 9.03 -8.94 -12.10
C GLY A 77 10.53 -9.08 -11.85
N ILE A 78 11.10 -8.20 -11.02
CA ILE A 78 12.53 -8.22 -10.67
C ILE A 78 12.88 -9.48 -9.86
N VAL A 79 12.06 -9.85 -8.88
CA VAL A 79 12.29 -11.07 -8.06
C VAL A 79 12.20 -12.32 -8.93
N SER A 80 11.22 -12.40 -9.84
CA SER A 80 11.09 -13.53 -10.76
C SER A 80 12.26 -13.60 -11.74
N PHE A 81 12.71 -12.47 -12.27
CA PHE A 81 13.85 -12.41 -13.18
C PHE A 81 15.16 -12.81 -12.49
N HIS A 82 15.37 -12.35 -11.25
CA HIS A 82 16.56 -12.67 -10.48
C HIS A 82 16.54 -14.08 -9.88
N SER A 83 15.37 -14.63 -9.54
CA SER A 83 15.25 -16.00 -9.04
C SER A 83 15.52 -17.07 -10.11
N VAL A 84 15.49 -16.71 -11.39
CA VAL A 84 15.85 -17.60 -12.52
C VAL A 84 17.37 -17.72 -12.67
N ARG A 85 18.15 -16.79 -12.10
CA ARG A 85 19.60 -16.94 -11.94
C ARG A 85 19.84 -17.42 -10.52
N GLU A 86 20.59 -18.50 -10.33
CA GLU A 86 21.02 -18.89 -8.99
C GLU A 86 21.80 -17.72 -8.35
N ILE A 87 21.23 -17.11 -7.32
CA ILE A 87 21.91 -16.12 -6.49
C ILE A 87 22.43 -16.88 -5.28
N ASP A 88 23.74 -17.09 -5.25
CA ASP A 88 24.51 -17.55 -4.08
C ASP A 88 24.21 -18.95 -3.52
N GLY A 89 23.91 -19.94 -4.38
CA GLY A 89 24.02 -21.38 -4.05
C GLY A 89 23.06 -21.90 -2.97
N ALA A 90 22.12 -21.08 -2.50
CA ALA A 90 21.02 -21.48 -1.62
C ALA A 90 19.70 -21.39 -2.41
N PRO A 91 18.89 -22.46 -2.48
CA PRO A 91 17.61 -22.40 -3.18
C PRO A 91 16.69 -21.41 -2.45
N PHE A 92 16.45 -20.25 -3.07
CA PHE A 92 15.40 -19.35 -2.64
C PHE A 92 14.07 -19.99 -3.04
N TYR A 93 13.39 -20.65 -2.10
CA TYR A 93 12.09 -21.26 -2.33
C TYR A 93 11.02 -20.16 -2.47
N LEU A 94 11.00 -19.48 -3.62
CA LEU A 94 9.88 -18.62 -3.96
C LEU A 94 8.70 -19.55 -4.26
N ASN A 95 7.73 -19.59 -3.36
CA ASN A 95 6.49 -20.29 -3.62
C ASN A 95 5.72 -19.47 -4.67
N ILE A 96 5.88 -19.86 -5.94
CA ILE A 96 5.24 -19.21 -7.09
C ILE A 96 3.71 -19.17 -6.91
N TRP A 97 3.16 -20.20 -6.27
CA TRP A 97 1.75 -20.31 -5.94
C TRP A 97 1.30 -19.26 -4.92
N ALA A 98 2.07 -19.07 -3.84
CA ALA A 98 1.79 -18.04 -2.84
C ALA A 98 1.94 -16.63 -3.44
N THR A 99 3.00 -16.41 -4.22
CA THR A 99 3.31 -15.10 -4.81
C THR A 99 2.27 -14.69 -5.86
N CYS A 100 1.85 -15.62 -6.73
CA CYS A 100 0.77 -15.39 -7.69
C CYS A 100 -0.55 -15.12 -6.99
N ARG A 101 -0.90 -15.92 -5.96
CA ARG A 101 -2.12 -15.72 -5.17
C ARG A 101 -2.17 -14.31 -4.56
N ASP A 102 -1.10 -13.91 -3.88
CA ASP A 102 -1.06 -12.63 -3.18
C ASP A 102 -1.09 -11.45 -4.16
N THR A 103 -0.46 -11.60 -5.34
CA THR A 103 -0.54 -10.62 -6.42
C THR A 103 -1.95 -10.50 -6.98
N ILE A 104 -2.65 -11.63 -7.19
CA ILE A 104 -4.03 -11.64 -7.68
C ILE A 104 -4.97 -10.96 -6.67
N PHE A 105 -4.86 -11.28 -5.39
CA PHE A 105 -5.67 -10.62 -4.35
C PHE A 105 -5.39 -9.12 -4.29
N ASN A 106 -4.13 -8.70 -4.43
CA ASN A 106 -3.77 -7.29 -4.42
C ASN A 106 -4.31 -6.53 -5.65
N VAL A 107 -4.23 -7.13 -6.83
CA VAL A 107 -4.80 -6.55 -8.06
C VAL A 107 -6.33 -6.47 -7.98
N ILE A 108 -7.00 -7.51 -7.50
CA ILE A 108 -8.47 -7.50 -7.31
C ILE A 108 -8.87 -6.42 -6.31
N SER A 109 -8.15 -6.30 -5.19
CA SER A 109 -8.44 -5.30 -4.16
C SER A 109 -8.27 -3.86 -4.68
N LEU A 110 -7.17 -3.58 -5.40
CA LEU A 110 -6.91 -2.26 -5.97
C LEU A 110 -7.86 -1.92 -7.13
N THR A 111 -8.26 -2.92 -7.91
CA THR A 111 -9.25 -2.76 -8.99
C THR A 111 -10.64 -2.49 -8.42
N GLY A 112 -11.04 -3.19 -7.36
CA GLY A 112 -12.30 -2.95 -6.66
C GLY A 112 -12.33 -1.54 -6.03
N LEU A 113 -11.23 -1.10 -5.44
CA LEU A 113 -11.10 0.26 -4.92
C LEU A 113 -11.22 1.31 -6.03
N GLY A 114 -10.54 1.09 -7.17
CA GLY A 114 -10.66 1.96 -8.34
C GLY A 114 -12.08 2.00 -8.92
N TRP A 115 -12.78 0.86 -8.93
CA TRP A 115 -14.16 0.77 -9.38
C TRP A 115 -15.11 1.56 -8.48
N ILE A 116 -14.98 1.44 -7.16
CA ILE A 116 -15.77 2.21 -6.18
C ILE A 116 -15.55 3.72 -6.39
N LEU A 117 -14.31 4.15 -6.54
CA LEU A 117 -14.00 5.56 -6.76
C LEU A 117 -14.53 6.11 -8.09
N LEU A 118 -14.49 5.30 -9.16
CA LEU A 118 -15.10 5.69 -10.43
C LEU A 118 -16.63 5.77 -10.35
N ASN A 119 -17.25 4.88 -9.57
CA ASN A 119 -18.69 4.89 -9.36
C ASN A 119 -19.13 6.13 -8.55
N GLU A 120 -18.43 6.46 -7.47
CA GLU A 120 -18.68 7.70 -6.70
C GLU A 120 -18.39 8.96 -7.54
N GLY A 121 -17.32 8.96 -8.33
CA GLY A 121 -17.01 10.06 -9.24
C GLY A 121 -18.06 10.27 -10.34
N LEU A 122 -18.66 9.17 -10.85
CA LEU A 122 -19.77 9.21 -11.80
C LEU A 122 -21.06 9.77 -11.18
N GLU A 123 -21.39 9.38 -9.94
CA GLU A 123 -22.53 9.96 -9.22
C GLU A 123 -22.35 11.45 -8.93
N CYS A 124 -21.13 11.91 -8.63
CA CYS A 124 -20.83 13.33 -8.45
C CYS A 124 -20.95 14.15 -9.75
N VAL A 125 -20.61 13.57 -10.91
CA VAL A 125 -20.75 14.23 -12.22
C VAL A 125 -22.21 14.24 -12.72
N LEU A 126 -22.96 13.16 -12.44
CA LEU A 126 -24.39 13.08 -12.79
C LEU A 126 -25.28 13.94 -11.87
N ALA A 127 -24.78 14.35 -10.70
CA ALA A 127 -25.47 15.24 -9.77
C ALA A 127 -25.36 16.73 -10.15
N ASP A 128 -24.51 17.12 -11.11
CA ASP A 128 -24.37 18.52 -11.55
C ASP A 128 -25.53 19.00 -12.44
N ASP A 129 -26.34 18.08 -12.98
CA ASP A 129 -27.51 18.43 -13.82
C ASP A 129 -28.83 18.60 -13.03
N ASN A 130 -28.89 18.23 -11.73
CA ASN A 130 -30.09 18.41 -10.93
C ASN A 130 -29.76 18.81 -9.49
N ASP A 131 -30.13 20.05 -9.18
CA ASP A 131 -29.91 20.85 -7.97
C ASP A 131 -30.55 20.29 -6.67
N GLN A 132 -30.56 18.97 -6.44
CA GLN A 132 -31.09 18.33 -5.23
C GLN A 132 -30.39 17.00 -4.93
N ILE A 133 -29.48 17.01 -3.93
CA ILE A 133 -29.41 16.10 -2.76
C ILE A 133 -27.98 16.13 -2.19
N TYR A 134 -27.64 17.20 -1.48
CA TYR A 134 -26.60 17.17 -0.44
C TYR A 134 -27.20 16.60 0.86
N THR A 135 -27.62 15.33 0.90
CA THR A 135 -28.10 14.72 2.15
C THR A 135 -27.64 13.28 2.40
N ASN A 136 -26.49 12.85 1.85
CA ASN A 136 -25.92 11.56 2.25
C ASN A 136 -24.43 11.55 2.65
N SER A 137 -23.75 12.71 2.62
CA SER A 137 -22.42 12.84 3.25
C SER A 137 -22.52 12.97 4.79
N SER A 138 -23.68 13.41 5.31
CA SER A 138 -23.96 13.51 6.76
C SER A 138 -24.14 12.15 7.44
N ASN A 139 -24.57 11.11 6.72
CA ASN A 139 -24.81 9.78 7.31
C ASN A 139 -23.54 8.93 7.45
N GLN A 140 -22.55 9.09 6.56
CA GLN A 140 -21.28 8.37 6.68
C GLN A 140 -20.45 8.85 7.89
N VAL A 141 -20.41 10.17 8.14
CA VAL A 141 -19.74 10.73 9.33
C VAL A 141 -20.51 10.42 10.62
N LYS A 142 -21.85 10.40 10.59
CA LYS A 142 -22.68 9.98 11.74
C LYS A 142 -22.59 8.48 12.04
N GLN A 143 -22.42 7.63 11.03
CA GLN A 143 -22.15 6.19 11.19
C GLN A 143 -20.80 5.96 11.87
N PHE A 144 -19.75 6.70 11.49
CA PHE A 144 -18.44 6.60 12.14
C PHE A 144 -18.45 7.10 13.61
N LEU A 145 -19.20 8.16 13.91
CA LEU A 145 -19.35 8.67 15.29
C LEU A 145 -20.16 7.74 16.20
N LEU A 146 -21.08 6.92 15.66
CA LEU A 146 -21.85 5.93 16.43
C LEU A 146 -21.08 4.64 16.72
N ILE A 147 -19.97 4.37 16.04
CA ILE A 147 -19.12 3.20 16.29
C ILE A 147 -18.10 3.48 17.42
N ILE A 148 -17.86 4.76 17.75
CA ILE A 148 -16.82 5.22 18.68
C ILE A 148 -17.36 5.60 20.07
N ASN A 149 -18.68 5.69 20.26
CA ASN A 149 -19.34 5.98 21.55
C ASN A 149 -20.19 4.80 22.01
#